data_AF-A0A7W6FXX6-F1
#
_entry.id   AF-A0A7W6FXX6-F1
#
_cell.length_a   1.000
_cell.length_b   1.000
_cell.length_c   1.000
_cell.angle_alpha   90.00
_cell.angle_beta   90.00
_cell.angle_gamma   90.00
#
_symmetry.space_group_name_H-M   'P 1'
#
loop_
_entity.id
_entity.type
_entity.pdbx_description
1 polymer ?
#
loop_
_entity_poly.entity_id
_entity_poly.type
_entity_poly.pdbx_seq_one_letter_code
_entity_poly.pdbx_strand_id
1 'polypeptide(L)'
;MTTAPRNHALTPAIKTNVIRLWEHARGDGVTDDTEAVRKVIAMATRMGGATILCGGKERVYLIGGETATYGMFNGVGGPFAFKRGVIRLYSNLHFSGEGAKFLLSGGRREPGGLFYHPFWEDKAAAQNVSFVGIDIDGNIQNQHITPSRAGSVDGDQWQHGHGVLCLRARDWYFERCTVHGFRGAGINLDGVGIKILHCTFYDNFSHDIGGGQNDAEIAYNTFKDGVADSRWVAALDIEKLEAHVPIINVRIHHNVFDFRQGYAPPERTPKFASDSKEALAARTHYRRAVTFSFFYEGFPNNIYNGTMHTIAFTDNTVYQGCIDAFNWCDVDISRNTIINTYENLEGAALANPNAITVSQAANNKSKTPWVVGLRGATIRDNRISHDIDGFAILVDRYEDIDVGGGAIKNARSAGIRINACAGLISDLTIANTGRAEIDLPPDRAGELSSAVVVFGDLGDGLTIRKVNAVDTRDGARRRLRHIVYANVSGTPPTRIEDCRGTNLLGAPVRDVNRTTRQSGIAANAAVASASESWWERIRAVLCPKARASLRG
;
A
#
# COMPACT_ATOMS: atom_id res chain seq x y z
N MET A 1 36.02 33.29 -11.78
CA MET A 1 35.59 33.42 -10.37
C MET A 1 34.96 32.10 -9.97
N THR A 2 35.77 31.27 -9.32
CA THR A 2 35.48 29.90 -8.91
C THR A 2 35.03 29.88 -7.46
N THR A 3 33.76 29.57 -7.20
CA THR A 3 33.25 29.32 -5.85
C THR A 3 33.50 27.87 -5.49
N ALA A 4 34.34 27.65 -4.48
CA ALA A 4 34.68 26.35 -3.92
C ALA A 4 33.43 25.64 -3.35
N PRO A 5 33.41 24.29 -3.35
CA PRO A 5 32.35 23.53 -2.69
C PRO A 5 32.42 23.75 -1.18
N ARG A 6 31.27 24.11 -0.58
CA ARG A 6 31.11 24.17 0.88
C ARG A 6 31.25 22.75 1.42
N ASN A 7 32.29 22.53 2.21
CA ASN A 7 32.42 21.37 3.08
C ASN A 7 31.13 21.25 3.92
N HIS A 8 30.41 20.15 3.74
CA HIS A 8 29.47 19.65 4.75
C HIS A 8 30.29 19.34 6.00
N ALA A 9 30.32 20.30 6.93
CA ALA A 9 30.92 20.11 8.23
C ALA A 9 30.18 18.96 8.93
N LEU A 10 30.97 17.97 9.31
CA LEU A 10 30.61 16.86 10.17
C LEU A 10 29.84 17.36 11.39
N THR A 11 28.75 16.63 11.67
CA THR A 11 27.87 16.69 12.83
C THR A 11 28.63 17.07 14.11
N PRO A 12 28.15 18.04 14.93
CA PRO A 12 28.69 18.23 16.26
C PRO A 12 28.55 16.90 17.01
N ALA A 13 29.63 16.40 17.62
CA ALA A 13 29.58 15.24 18.49
C ALA A 13 28.69 15.57 19.71
N ILE A 14 27.40 15.27 19.62
CA ILE A 14 26.51 15.25 20.78
C ILE A 14 27.06 14.16 21.68
N LYS A 15 27.46 14.50 22.91
CA LYS A 15 27.60 13.52 23.98
C LYS A 15 26.23 12.86 24.14
N THR A 16 26.00 11.73 23.47
CA THR A 16 24.76 10.97 23.64
C THR A 16 24.79 10.36 25.03
N ASN A 17 23.93 10.87 25.91
CA ASN A 17 23.63 10.20 27.16
C ASN A 17 23.14 8.78 26.84
N VAL A 18 23.65 7.78 27.57
CA VAL A 18 23.27 6.38 27.38
C VAL A 18 22.70 5.85 28.69
N ILE A 19 21.54 5.20 28.61
CA ILE A 19 20.89 4.54 29.75
C ILE A 19 20.64 3.09 29.37
N ARG A 20 20.98 2.15 30.26
CA ARG A 20 20.71 0.72 30.06
C ARG A 20 19.39 0.37 30.75
N LEU A 21 18.39 -0.03 29.97
CA LEU A 21 17.06 -0.32 30.50
C LEU A 21 17.07 -1.49 31.50
N TRP A 22 17.90 -2.51 31.26
CA TRP A 22 18.01 -3.69 32.12
C TRP A 22 18.63 -3.44 33.51
N GLU A 23 19.17 -2.24 33.77
CA GLU A 23 19.60 -1.82 35.12
C GLU A 23 18.42 -1.26 35.94
N HIS A 24 17.26 -1.06 35.30
CA HIS A 24 16.06 -0.48 35.89
C HIS A 24 14.82 -1.37 35.77
N ALA A 25 14.71 -2.15 34.70
CA ALA A 25 13.63 -3.08 34.39
C ALA A 25 14.14 -4.53 34.42
N ARG A 26 13.26 -5.49 34.69
CA ARG A 26 13.64 -6.91 34.73
C ARG A 26 13.79 -7.49 33.34
N GLY A 27 12.82 -7.23 32.46
CA GLY A 27 12.82 -7.77 31.10
C GLY A 27 12.72 -9.30 31.06
N ASP A 28 11.98 -9.91 31.99
CA ASP A 28 11.81 -11.37 32.14
C ASP A 28 10.53 -11.91 31.47
N GLY A 29 9.73 -11.04 30.84
CA GLY A 29 8.47 -11.36 30.18
C GLY A 29 7.29 -11.62 31.12
N VAL A 30 7.48 -11.48 32.44
CA VAL A 30 6.46 -11.79 33.45
C VAL A 30 6.21 -10.61 34.38
N THR A 31 7.27 -9.92 34.78
CA THR A 31 7.20 -8.75 35.65
C THR A 31 6.76 -7.53 34.85
N ASP A 32 5.75 -6.80 35.34
CA ASP A 32 5.35 -5.52 34.74
C ASP A 32 6.47 -4.47 34.89
N ASP A 33 7.10 -4.15 33.77
CA ASP A 33 8.21 -3.22 33.64
C ASP A 33 7.77 -1.78 33.33
N THR A 34 6.45 -1.51 33.30
CA THR A 34 5.91 -0.20 32.89
C THR A 34 6.56 0.97 33.64
N GLU A 35 6.58 0.93 34.97
CA GLU A 35 7.09 2.04 35.77
C GLU A 35 8.61 2.20 35.65
N ALA A 36 9.33 1.10 35.44
CA ALA A 36 10.76 1.13 35.17
C ALA A 36 11.06 1.81 33.83
N VAL A 37 10.32 1.47 32.78
CA VAL A 37 10.42 2.10 31.45
C VAL A 37 10.06 3.58 31.53
N ARG A 38 8.96 3.94 32.19
CA ARG A 38 8.55 5.35 32.40
C ARG A 38 9.62 6.14 33.14
N LYS A 39 10.24 5.55 34.17
CA LYS A 39 11.34 6.18 34.92
C LYS A 39 12.56 6.42 34.04
N VAL A 40 12.95 5.46 33.21
CA VAL A 40 14.08 5.60 32.27
C VAL A 40 13.81 6.68 31.24
N ILE A 41 12.61 6.75 30.68
CA ILE A 41 12.21 7.82 29.76
C ILE A 41 12.28 9.18 30.46
N ALA A 42 11.74 9.31 31.66
CA ALA A 42 11.82 10.56 32.42
C ALA A 42 13.27 10.97 32.73
N MET A 43 14.16 10.00 32.99
CA MET A 43 15.60 10.26 33.14
C MET A 43 16.20 10.78 31.83
N ALA A 44 15.96 10.10 30.70
CA ALA A 44 16.42 10.52 29.38
C ALA A 44 15.96 11.94 29.03
N THR A 45 14.69 12.25 29.26
CA THR A 45 14.12 13.58 29.00
C THR A 45 14.76 14.66 29.86
N ARG A 46 15.01 14.40 31.16
CA ARG A 46 15.72 15.36 32.04
C ARG A 46 17.16 15.64 31.59
N MET A 47 17.77 14.72 30.85
CA MET A 47 19.11 14.88 30.27
C MET A 47 19.09 15.60 28.90
N GLY A 48 17.91 16.05 28.43
CA GLY A 48 17.72 16.65 27.10
C GLY A 48 17.60 15.65 25.95
N GLY A 49 17.59 14.35 26.26
CA GLY A 49 17.61 13.24 25.31
C GLY A 49 18.66 12.19 25.67
N ALA A 50 18.41 10.95 25.28
CA ALA A 50 19.33 9.84 25.50
C ALA A 50 19.08 8.67 24.53
N THR A 51 20.11 7.84 24.37
CA THR A 51 19.96 6.48 23.84
C THR A 51 19.66 5.52 24.99
N ILE A 52 18.52 4.83 24.88
CA ILE A 52 18.05 3.81 25.80
C ILE A 52 18.42 2.45 25.20
N LEU A 53 19.42 1.79 25.78
CA LEU A 53 19.83 0.45 25.40
C LEU A 53 18.87 -0.57 26.02
N CYS A 54 18.19 -1.33 25.17
CA CYS A 54 17.13 -2.25 25.54
C CYS A 54 17.62 -3.70 25.70
N GLY A 55 18.87 -4.01 25.31
CA GLY A 55 19.44 -5.37 25.41
C GLY A 55 19.12 -6.22 24.19
N GLY A 56 19.30 -7.54 24.30
CA GLY A 56 19.04 -8.49 23.23
C GLY A 56 17.67 -9.16 23.32
N LYS A 57 17.44 -10.14 22.44
CA LYS A 57 16.22 -10.97 22.36
C LYS A 57 15.82 -11.70 23.65
N GLU A 58 16.75 -11.85 24.59
CA GLU A 58 16.48 -12.42 25.91
C GLU A 58 15.68 -11.46 26.81
N ARG A 59 15.62 -10.18 26.46
CA ARG A 59 14.88 -9.15 27.21
C ARG A 59 13.48 -9.00 26.66
N VAL A 60 12.50 -9.35 27.49
CA VAL A 60 11.08 -9.14 27.21
C VAL A 60 10.50 -8.25 28.31
N TYR A 61 10.28 -6.98 27.98
CA TYR A 61 9.69 -6.01 28.90
C TYR A 61 8.16 -6.08 28.79
N LEU A 62 7.52 -6.68 29.79
CA LEU A 62 6.05 -6.75 29.85
C LEU A 62 5.49 -5.39 30.30
N ILE A 63 4.56 -4.84 29.52
CA ILE A 63 3.96 -3.52 29.76
C ILE A 63 2.50 -3.72 30.22
N GLY A 64 2.31 -3.70 31.54
CA GLY A 64 1.04 -3.92 32.24
C GLY A 64 0.25 -2.65 32.59
N GLY A 65 0.85 -1.47 32.46
CA GLY A 65 0.22 -0.21 32.87
C GLY A 65 -1.07 0.16 32.14
N GLU A 66 -1.78 1.12 32.72
CA GLU A 66 -2.97 1.70 32.11
C GLU A 66 -2.62 2.51 30.85
N THR A 67 -3.51 2.41 29.86
CA THR A 67 -3.41 3.17 28.61
C THR A 67 -3.96 4.57 28.81
N ALA A 68 -3.26 5.58 28.30
CA ALA A 68 -3.81 6.92 28.20
C ALA A 68 -5.04 6.94 27.29
N THR A 69 -6.03 7.74 27.65
CA THR A 69 -7.28 7.90 26.91
C THR A 69 -7.48 9.35 26.48
N TYR A 70 -7.93 9.58 25.25
CA TYR A 70 -8.25 10.92 24.77
C TYR A 70 -9.59 10.96 24.04
N GLY A 71 -10.58 11.61 24.66
CA GLY A 71 -11.93 11.71 24.13
C GLY A 71 -12.74 10.42 24.31
N MET A 72 -14.03 10.55 24.03
CA MET A 72 -15.00 9.46 24.02
C MET A 72 -15.55 9.35 22.61
N PHE A 73 -15.67 8.13 22.11
CA PHE A 73 -16.28 7.88 20.81
C PHE A 73 -17.66 7.27 21.00
N ASN A 74 -18.66 7.77 20.28
CA ASN A 74 -20.02 7.23 20.31
C ASN A 74 -20.12 6.05 19.32
N GLY A 75 -19.86 4.83 19.80
CA GLY A 75 -19.98 3.61 19.01
C GLY A 75 -21.27 2.83 19.27
N VAL A 76 -21.49 1.77 18.49
CA VAL A 76 -22.55 0.78 18.77
C VAL A 76 -22.20 0.06 20.08
N GLY A 77 -22.98 0.32 21.13
CA GLY A 77 -22.69 -0.13 22.50
C GLY A 77 -22.48 1.00 23.51
N GLY A 78 -22.48 2.25 23.05
CA GLY A 78 -22.38 3.45 23.88
C GLY A 78 -21.01 4.16 23.75
N PRO A 79 -20.81 5.26 24.49
CA PRO A 79 -19.55 5.99 24.49
C PRO A 79 -18.42 5.12 25.03
N PHE A 80 -17.30 5.01 24.32
CA PHE A 80 -16.10 4.32 24.79
C PHE A 80 -14.86 5.20 24.68
N ALA A 81 -13.92 5.03 25.62
CA ALA A 81 -12.73 5.88 25.72
C ALA A 81 -11.72 5.54 24.62
N PHE A 82 -11.17 6.57 23.96
CA PHE A 82 -10.19 6.35 22.91
C PHE A 82 -8.81 6.06 23.50
N LYS A 83 -8.48 4.77 23.64
CA LYS A 83 -7.18 4.34 24.18
C LYS A 83 -6.04 4.59 23.18
N ARG A 84 -4.97 5.19 23.67
CA ARG A 84 -3.83 5.66 22.86
C ARG A 84 -2.63 4.75 23.06
N GLY A 85 -1.85 4.92 24.13
CA GLY A 85 -0.75 4.02 24.47
C GLY A 85 -0.43 4.03 25.97
N VAL A 86 0.47 3.15 26.41
CA VAL A 86 0.89 3.03 27.83
C VAL A 86 2.13 3.86 28.12
N ILE A 87 3.08 3.90 27.18
CA ILE A 87 4.38 4.55 27.32
C ILE A 87 4.39 5.85 26.51
N ARG A 88 4.47 6.98 27.22
CA ARG A 88 4.57 8.30 26.60
C ARG A 88 5.98 8.53 26.02
N LEU A 89 6.02 8.99 24.77
CA LEU A 89 7.22 9.41 24.06
C LEU A 89 7.39 10.93 24.12
N TYR A 90 8.66 11.33 24.16
CA TYR A 90 9.13 12.71 24.14
C TYR A 90 10.21 12.84 23.07
N SER A 91 10.59 14.07 22.74
CA SER A 91 11.67 14.34 21.79
C SER A 91 13.04 13.80 22.26
N ASN A 92 13.93 13.51 21.29
CA ASN A 92 15.31 13.06 21.52
C ASN A 92 15.45 11.74 22.28
N LEU A 93 14.50 10.81 22.11
CA LEU A 93 14.56 9.47 22.68
C LEU A 93 14.96 8.46 21.60
N HIS A 94 16.02 7.69 21.86
CA HIS A 94 16.52 6.69 20.92
C HIS A 94 16.54 5.32 21.57
N PHE A 95 15.61 4.44 21.20
CA PHE A 95 15.56 3.06 21.69
C PHE A 95 16.40 2.17 20.78
N SER A 96 17.36 1.46 21.36
CA SER A 96 18.24 0.56 20.61
C SER A 96 18.36 -0.79 21.29
N GLY A 97 18.14 -1.86 20.55
CA GLY A 97 18.27 -3.23 21.02
C GLY A 97 18.63 -4.20 19.89
N GLU A 98 18.77 -5.47 20.26
CA GLU A 98 19.08 -6.58 19.34
C GLU A 98 17.98 -7.65 19.45
N GLY A 99 16.74 -7.24 19.16
CA GLY A 99 15.54 -8.06 19.29
C GLY A 99 14.86 -7.98 20.65
N ALA A 100 15.25 -7.04 21.51
CA ALA A 100 14.56 -6.81 22.78
C ALA A 100 13.08 -6.49 22.52
N LYS A 101 12.20 -7.13 23.28
CA LYS A 101 10.75 -7.07 23.09
C LYS A 101 10.09 -6.14 24.10
N PHE A 102 9.21 -5.26 23.62
CA PHE A 102 8.20 -4.59 24.43
C PHE A 102 6.86 -5.27 24.16
N LEU A 103 6.34 -5.97 25.17
CA LEU A 103 5.16 -6.81 25.06
C LEU A 103 4.00 -6.19 25.84
N LEU A 104 2.88 -5.91 25.18
CA LEU A 104 1.67 -5.49 25.88
C LEU A 104 1.08 -6.65 26.70
N SER A 105 0.74 -6.41 27.97
CA SER A 105 0.11 -7.46 28.79
C SER A 105 -1.21 -7.95 28.20
N GLY A 106 -1.50 -9.26 28.37
CA GLY A 106 -2.71 -9.90 27.87
C GLY A 106 -3.95 -9.65 28.73
N GLY A 107 -5.10 -10.15 28.28
CA GLY A 107 -6.40 -10.08 28.96
C GLY A 107 -7.08 -8.71 28.88
N ARG A 108 -6.57 -7.77 28.08
CA ARG A 108 -7.18 -6.44 27.95
C ARG A 108 -8.35 -6.51 26.98
N ARG A 109 -9.47 -5.89 27.34
CA ARG A 109 -10.60 -5.66 26.43
C ARG A 109 -10.38 -4.40 25.61
N GLU A 110 -10.42 -4.50 24.29
CA GLU A 110 -10.09 -3.40 23.36
C GLU A 110 -8.80 -2.69 23.79
N PRO A 111 -7.62 -3.34 23.68
CA PRO A 111 -6.37 -2.79 24.17
C PRO A 111 -6.04 -1.44 23.51
N GLY A 112 -5.43 -0.54 24.27
CA GLY A 112 -4.70 0.58 23.68
C GLY A 112 -3.36 0.13 23.10
N GLY A 113 -2.58 1.10 22.64
CA GLY A 113 -1.27 0.90 22.06
C GLY A 113 -0.15 0.73 23.08
N LEU A 114 1.09 0.61 22.58
CA LEU A 114 2.28 0.61 23.44
C LEU A 114 2.82 2.02 23.61
N PHE A 115 3.29 2.63 22.54
CA PHE A 115 3.96 3.92 22.58
C PHE A 115 3.09 5.02 21.98
N TYR A 116 3.08 6.19 22.61
CA TYR A 116 2.32 7.33 22.09
C TYR A 116 2.94 8.66 22.46
N HIS A 117 2.69 9.70 21.67
CA HIS A 117 2.86 11.08 22.07
C HIS A 117 1.49 11.76 22.21
N PRO A 118 1.19 12.48 23.32
CA PRO A 118 -0.12 13.11 23.54
C PRO A 118 -0.26 14.41 22.74
N PHE A 119 -0.34 14.30 21.41
CA PHE A 119 -0.49 15.42 20.49
C PHE A 119 -1.74 16.29 20.74
N TRP A 120 -2.70 15.84 21.56
CA TRP A 120 -3.88 16.60 21.94
C TRP A 120 -3.63 17.56 23.12
N GLU A 121 -2.69 17.24 24.00
CA GLU A 121 -2.26 18.09 25.12
C GLU A 121 -1.02 18.89 24.74
N ASP A 122 -0.09 18.23 24.06
CA ASP A 122 1.18 18.80 23.65
C ASP A 122 1.09 19.28 22.20
N LYS A 123 1.00 20.60 22.04
CA LYS A 123 1.01 21.22 20.71
C LYS A 123 2.37 21.11 20.04
N ALA A 124 3.44 20.86 20.79
CA ALA A 124 4.76 20.68 20.21
C ALA A 124 4.86 19.31 19.52
N ALA A 125 5.58 19.27 18.40
CA ALA A 125 5.94 18.03 17.73
C ALA A 125 6.95 17.25 18.59
N ALA A 126 6.69 15.96 18.84
CA ALA A 126 7.77 15.08 19.25
C ALA A 126 8.73 14.90 18.06
N GLN A 127 10.01 15.17 18.31
CA GLN A 127 11.03 15.21 17.27
C GLN A 127 12.23 14.34 17.60
N ASN A 128 12.92 13.86 16.56
CA ASN A 128 14.17 13.11 16.69
C ASN A 128 14.02 11.90 17.62
N VAL A 129 13.06 11.02 17.31
CA VAL A 129 12.80 9.78 18.05
C VAL A 129 13.18 8.60 17.17
N SER A 130 13.87 7.61 17.73
CA SER A 130 14.21 6.40 16.98
C SER A 130 13.98 5.10 17.70
N PHE A 131 13.69 4.06 16.93
CA PHE A 131 13.62 2.67 17.34
C PHE A 131 14.51 1.84 16.43
N VAL A 132 15.48 1.15 17.00
CA VAL A 132 16.45 0.34 16.24
C VAL A 132 16.57 -1.04 16.85
N GLY A 133 16.24 -2.08 16.08
CA GLY A 133 16.38 -3.47 16.49
C GLY A 133 15.45 -3.87 17.65
N ILE A 134 14.27 -3.27 17.72
CA ILE A 134 13.27 -3.53 18.77
C ILE A 134 12.12 -4.38 18.22
N ASP A 135 11.61 -5.31 19.03
CA ASP A 135 10.36 -6.02 18.79
C ASP A 135 9.21 -5.35 19.57
N ILE A 136 8.19 -4.89 18.87
CA ILE A 136 7.05 -4.14 19.39
C ILE A 136 5.81 -5.01 19.20
N ASP A 137 5.30 -5.58 20.30
CA ASP A 137 4.31 -6.67 20.28
C ASP A 137 3.06 -6.27 21.07
N GLY A 138 1.95 -6.06 20.35
CA GLY A 138 0.66 -5.72 20.96
C GLY A 138 -0.09 -6.93 21.54
N ASN A 139 0.44 -8.14 21.36
CA ASN A 139 -0.04 -9.37 21.97
C ASN A 139 -1.50 -9.71 21.60
N ILE A 140 -1.97 -9.33 20.41
CA ILE A 140 -3.39 -9.39 19.99
C ILE A 140 -4.08 -10.72 20.26
N GLN A 141 -3.36 -11.84 20.10
CA GLN A 141 -3.85 -13.20 20.32
C GLN A 141 -4.29 -13.47 21.78
N ASN A 142 -3.77 -12.69 22.72
CA ASN A 142 -4.08 -12.80 24.14
C ASN A 142 -5.00 -11.65 24.61
N GLN A 143 -5.60 -10.88 23.70
CA GLN A 143 -6.50 -9.78 24.01
C GLN A 143 -7.96 -10.15 23.77
N HIS A 144 -8.88 -9.44 24.41
CA HIS A 144 -10.30 -9.57 24.17
C HIS A 144 -10.76 -8.51 23.17
N ILE A 145 -10.94 -8.92 21.92
CA ILE A 145 -11.44 -8.06 20.83
C ILE A 145 -12.89 -8.38 20.56
N THR A 146 -13.70 -7.33 20.49
CA THR A 146 -15.10 -7.39 20.10
C THR A 146 -15.15 -7.45 18.58
N PRO A 147 -15.78 -8.47 17.98
CA PRO A 147 -16.05 -8.47 16.54
C PRO A 147 -16.90 -7.26 16.17
N SER A 148 -16.56 -6.52 15.11
CA SER A 148 -17.42 -5.43 14.63
C SER A 148 -18.62 -5.99 13.87
N ARG A 149 -19.84 -5.50 14.09
CA ARG A 149 -21.04 -6.04 13.41
C ARG A 149 -21.03 -5.74 11.91
N ALA A 150 -21.77 -6.54 11.12
CA ALA A 150 -22.06 -6.20 9.73
C ALA A 150 -22.82 -4.89 9.61
N GLY A 151 -22.42 -4.03 8.68
CA GLY A 151 -23.18 -2.83 8.31
C GLY A 151 -23.37 -1.80 9.43
N SER A 152 -22.73 -1.96 10.58
CA SER A 152 -22.64 -0.93 11.61
C SER A 152 -21.56 0.09 11.23
N VAL A 153 -21.67 1.28 11.82
CA VAL A 153 -20.66 2.35 11.78
C VAL A 153 -19.40 1.96 12.57
N ASP A 154 -19.07 0.66 12.70
CA ASP A 154 -17.91 0.17 13.45
C ASP A 154 -16.57 0.48 12.75
N GLY A 155 -16.61 1.37 11.77
CA GLY A 155 -15.47 2.02 11.16
C GLY A 155 -14.64 2.90 12.12
N ASP A 156 -14.78 2.74 13.43
CA ASP A 156 -13.97 3.45 14.42
C ASP A 156 -13.17 2.49 15.31
N GLN A 157 -13.48 1.19 15.34
CA GLN A 157 -12.74 0.20 16.14
C GLN A 157 -11.28 0.01 15.68
N TRP A 158 -10.98 0.31 14.42
CA TRP A 158 -9.62 0.22 13.84
C TRP A 158 -8.75 1.44 14.15
N GLN A 159 -9.32 2.53 14.67
CA GLN A 159 -8.57 3.75 15.00
C GLN A 159 -7.88 3.66 16.38
N HIS A 160 -8.04 2.56 17.12
CA HIS A 160 -7.47 2.38 18.46
C HIS A 160 -6.27 1.46 18.45
N GLY A 161 -5.42 1.58 19.47
CA GLY A 161 -4.49 0.50 19.79
C GLY A 161 -3.28 0.40 18.86
N HIS A 162 -2.69 1.53 18.48
CA HIS A 162 -1.51 1.56 17.62
C HIS A 162 -0.23 1.18 18.37
N GLY A 163 0.69 0.44 17.74
CA GLY A 163 1.98 0.12 18.38
C GLY A 163 2.79 1.36 18.72
N VAL A 164 2.90 2.30 17.77
CA VAL A 164 3.47 3.62 17.97
C VAL A 164 2.54 4.69 17.37
N LEU A 165 2.15 5.68 18.16
CA LEU A 165 1.28 6.78 17.71
C LEU A 165 1.91 8.15 17.95
N CYS A 166 2.07 8.94 16.89
CA CYS A 166 2.39 10.36 17.03
C CYS A 166 1.83 11.16 15.86
N LEU A 167 1.07 12.20 16.15
CA LEU A 167 0.74 13.20 15.13
C LEU A 167 1.70 14.38 15.22
N ARG A 168 1.99 15.01 14.08
CA ARG A 168 3.01 16.06 13.90
C ARG A 168 4.43 15.61 14.24
N ALA A 169 4.76 14.35 13.99
CA ALA A 169 6.10 13.80 14.15
C ALA A 169 7.14 14.54 13.28
N ARG A 170 8.38 14.68 13.76
CA ARG A 170 9.49 15.26 12.99
C ARG A 170 10.76 14.42 13.14
N ASP A 171 11.35 14.01 12.03
CA ASP A 171 12.62 13.28 12.02
C ASP A 171 12.58 11.96 12.83
N TRP A 172 11.55 11.14 12.59
CA TRP A 172 11.43 9.83 13.25
C TRP A 172 12.07 8.72 12.42
N TYR A 173 12.73 7.79 13.10
CA TYR A 173 13.52 6.75 12.47
C TYR A 173 13.23 5.36 13.05
N PHE A 174 12.88 4.41 12.20
CA PHE A 174 12.69 3.01 12.55
C PHE A 174 13.63 2.16 11.71
N GLU A 175 14.41 1.29 12.34
CA GLU A 175 15.31 0.40 11.62
C GLU A 175 15.42 -0.99 12.25
N ARG A 176 15.33 -2.04 11.42
CA ARG A 176 15.44 -3.44 11.90
C ARG A 176 14.45 -3.79 13.01
N CYS A 177 13.31 -3.10 13.08
CA CYS A 177 12.26 -3.38 14.05
C CYS A 177 11.35 -4.51 13.56
N THR A 178 10.74 -5.22 14.50
CA THR A 178 9.56 -6.06 14.24
C THR A 178 8.37 -5.42 14.93
N VAL A 179 7.27 -5.21 14.22
CA VAL A 179 6.08 -4.53 14.76
C VAL A 179 4.83 -5.34 14.42
N HIS A 180 4.16 -5.87 15.43
CA HIS A 180 3.10 -6.83 15.22
C HIS A 180 2.06 -6.90 16.34
N GLY A 181 0.90 -7.49 16.02
CA GLY A 181 -0.10 -7.86 17.02
C GLY A 181 -0.87 -6.69 17.59
N PHE A 182 -1.20 -5.67 16.79
CA PHE A 182 -1.98 -4.51 17.22
C PHE A 182 -3.41 -4.52 16.66
N ARG A 183 -4.37 -4.01 17.46
CA ARG A 183 -5.76 -3.81 17.00
C ARG A 183 -5.89 -2.66 16.00
N GLY A 184 -5.00 -1.67 16.11
CA GLY A 184 -4.90 -0.55 15.19
C GLY A 184 -3.73 -0.74 14.23
N ALA A 185 -2.98 0.34 14.05
CA ALA A 185 -1.77 0.33 13.23
C ALA A 185 -0.57 -0.29 13.98
N GLY A 186 0.38 -0.87 13.26
CA GLY A 186 1.72 -1.08 13.83
C GLY A 186 2.37 0.26 14.19
N ILE A 187 2.53 1.13 13.20
CA ILE A 187 3.05 2.49 13.33
C ILE A 187 2.02 3.47 12.74
N ASN A 188 1.59 4.48 13.50
CA ASN A 188 0.71 5.54 13.03
C ASN A 188 1.36 6.91 13.24
N LEU A 189 1.90 7.47 12.18
CA LEU A 189 2.65 8.73 12.21
C LEU A 189 2.13 9.70 11.16
N ASP A 190 1.70 10.88 11.61
CA ASP A 190 1.52 12.05 10.76
C ASP A 190 2.71 12.96 10.99
N GLY A 191 3.46 13.36 9.96
CA GLY A 191 4.68 14.12 10.21
C GLY A 191 5.59 14.32 9.01
N VAL A 192 6.78 14.85 9.26
CA VAL A 192 7.80 15.12 8.25
C VAL A 192 9.13 14.45 8.59
N GLY A 193 9.88 14.02 7.56
CA GLY A 193 11.21 13.43 7.74
C GLY A 193 11.17 12.02 8.33
N ILE A 194 10.15 11.23 7.99
CA ILE A 194 9.94 9.90 8.55
C ILE A 194 10.72 8.86 7.75
N LYS A 195 11.46 7.99 8.43
CA LYS A 195 12.22 6.90 7.82
C LYS A 195 11.89 5.57 8.48
N ILE A 196 11.51 4.58 7.68
CA ILE A 196 11.18 3.23 8.15
C ILE A 196 11.91 2.23 7.26
N LEU A 197 12.98 1.64 7.78
CA LEU A 197 13.94 0.86 7.00
C LEU A 197 14.15 -0.54 7.57
N HIS A 198 14.21 -1.57 6.73
CA HIS A 198 14.56 -2.93 7.16
C HIS A 198 13.67 -3.51 8.27
N CYS A 199 12.43 -3.02 8.42
CA CYS A 199 11.49 -3.48 9.42
C CYS A 199 10.64 -4.65 8.91
N THR A 200 10.09 -5.43 9.85
CA THR A 200 9.13 -6.50 9.57
C THR A 200 7.79 -6.19 10.24
N PHE A 201 6.71 -6.32 9.48
CA PHE A 201 5.35 -6.09 9.96
C PHE A 201 4.45 -7.29 9.67
N TYR A 202 3.63 -7.68 10.66
CA TYR A 202 2.62 -8.72 10.53
C TYR A 202 1.56 -8.60 11.62
N ASP A 203 0.40 -9.24 11.43
CA ASP A 203 -0.66 -9.39 12.44
C ASP A 203 -1.15 -8.07 13.06
N ASN A 204 -1.02 -6.95 12.34
CA ASN A 204 -1.63 -5.67 12.69
C ASN A 204 -3.00 -5.58 12.02
N PHE A 205 -4.06 -5.45 12.80
CA PHE A 205 -5.42 -5.52 12.28
C PHE A 205 -5.72 -4.38 11.30
N SER A 206 -5.42 -3.12 11.62
CA SER A 206 -5.84 -2.00 10.76
C SER A 206 -4.92 -1.85 9.55
N HIS A 207 -3.69 -1.45 9.84
CA HIS A 207 -2.62 -1.27 8.87
C HIS A 207 -1.26 -1.48 9.53
N ASP A 208 -0.22 -1.76 8.75
CA ASP A 208 1.12 -1.90 9.34
C ASP A 208 1.73 -0.52 9.61
N ILE A 209 1.64 0.38 8.63
CA ILE A 209 2.03 1.79 8.75
C ILE A 209 0.89 2.65 8.22
N GLY A 210 0.54 3.70 8.96
CA GLY A 210 -0.45 4.67 8.51
C GLY A 210 -0.23 6.09 9.01
N GLY A 211 -1.02 7.01 8.46
CA GLY A 211 -0.94 8.45 8.69
C GLY A 211 -0.41 9.23 7.48
N GLY A 212 -0.39 10.55 7.57
CA GLY A 212 0.13 11.44 6.53
C GLY A 212 1.61 11.75 6.71
N GLN A 213 2.49 11.04 6.00
CA GLN A 213 3.94 11.26 6.06
C GLN A 213 4.46 12.12 4.90
N ASN A 214 5.24 13.14 5.24
CA ASN A 214 5.88 14.08 4.33
C ASN A 214 7.39 13.85 4.32
N ASP A 215 8.03 14.03 3.18
CA ASP A 215 9.48 13.82 3.02
C ASP A 215 9.93 12.48 3.64
N ALA A 216 9.21 11.42 3.27
CA ALA A 216 9.30 10.12 3.93
C ALA A 216 10.01 9.06 3.05
N GLU A 217 10.70 8.14 3.71
CA GLU A 217 11.38 7.02 3.07
C GLU A 217 11.04 5.70 3.77
N ILE A 218 10.32 4.82 3.05
CA ILE A 218 9.87 3.51 3.53
C ILE A 218 10.50 2.45 2.64
N ALA A 219 11.57 1.81 3.11
CA ALA A 219 12.37 0.96 2.24
C ALA A 219 12.88 -0.33 2.87
N TYR A 220 13.06 -1.36 2.04
CA TYR A 220 13.61 -2.65 2.43
C TYR A 220 12.83 -3.36 3.56
N ASN A 221 11.54 -3.03 3.73
CA ASN A 221 10.69 -3.65 4.73
C ASN A 221 10.03 -4.92 4.20
N THR A 222 9.62 -5.79 5.12
CA THR A 222 8.81 -6.98 4.83
C THR A 222 7.46 -6.86 5.51
N PHE A 223 6.40 -6.85 4.71
CA PHE A 223 5.01 -6.93 5.15
C PHE A 223 4.51 -8.34 4.85
N LYS A 224 4.20 -9.11 5.88
CA LYS A 224 3.80 -10.52 5.74
C LYS A 224 2.67 -10.84 6.70
N ASP A 225 2.04 -11.99 6.54
CA ASP A 225 1.16 -12.52 7.59
C ASP A 225 1.86 -13.44 8.55
N GLY A 226 1.38 -13.38 9.80
CA GLY A 226 1.61 -14.37 10.83
C GLY A 226 0.39 -15.26 10.97
N VAL A 227 -0.13 -15.36 12.19
CA VAL A 227 -1.21 -16.29 12.55
C VAL A 227 -2.57 -15.61 12.67
N ALA A 228 -2.60 -14.27 12.70
CA ALA A 228 -3.81 -13.50 12.91
C ALA A 228 -4.34 -12.88 11.61
N ASP A 229 -5.64 -12.63 11.59
CA ASP A 229 -6.26 -11.85 10.52
C ASP A 229 -5.83 -10.38 10.61
N SER A 230 -5.43 -9.80 9.48
CA SER A 230 -4.72 -8.52 9.48
C SER A 230 -5.02 -7.66 8.25
N ARG A 231 -4.73 -6.36 8.35
CA ARG A 231 -4.86 -5.37 7.26
C ARG A 231 -6.29 -5.20 6.75
N TRP A 232 -7.17 -4.79 7.66
CA TRP A 232 -8.49 -4.23 7.37
C TRP A 232 -8.42 -3.16 6.28
N VAL A 233 -7.46 -2.22 6.42
CA VAL A 233 -7.26 -1.10 5.48
C VAL A 233 -6.20 -1.44 4.44
N ALA A 234 -4.92 -1.52 4.85
CA ALA A 234 -3.78 -1.76 3.95
C ALA A 234 -2.53 -2.21 4.75
N ALA A 235 -1.44 -2.62 4.09
CA ALA A 235 -0.14 -2.63 4.76
C ALA A 235 0.38 -1.20 4.97
N LEU A 236 0.36 -0.38 3.92
CA LEU A 236 0.72 1.04 3.96
C LEU A 236 -0.49 1.92 3.64
N ASP A 237 -0.83 2.83 4.53
CA ASP A 237 -1.91 3.81 4.33
C ASP A 237 -1.38 5.23 4.48
N ILE A 238 -1.08 5.88 3.35
CA ILE A 238 -0.64 7.27 3.30
C ILE A 238 -1.88 8.13 3.07
N GLU A 239 -2.54 8.49 4.16
CA GLU A 239 -3.81 9.19 4.12
C GLU A 239 -3.66 10.67 4.49
N LYS A 240 -4.31 11.52 3.69
CA LYS A 240 -4.51 12.92 4.00
C LYS A 240 -5.82 13.13 4.75
N LEU A 241 -5.73 13.69 5.95
CA LEU A 241 -6.89 14.00 6.78
C LEU A 241 -7.47 15.41 6.51
N GLU A 242 -6.62 16.40 6.25
CA GLU A 242 -7.03 17.81 6.15
C GLU A 242 -6.47 18.47 4.87
N ALA A 243 -7.30 19.15 4.09
CA ALA A 243 -7.00 19.70 2.75
C ALA A 243 -5.76 20.61 2.70
N HIS A 244 -5.44 21.29 3.80
CA HIS A 244 -4.36 22.27 3.89
C HIS A 244 -3.01 21.67 4.30
N VAL A 245 -2.97 20.41 4.78
CA VAL A 245 -1.73 19.74 5.15
C VAL A 245 -1.12 19.13 3.87
N PRO A 246 0.07 19.58 3.41
CA PRO A 246 0.69 18.97 2.25
C PRO A 246 1.12 17.54 2.57
N ILE A 247 1.02 16.64 1.58
CA ILE A 247 1.71 15.36 1.56
C ILE A 247 2.55 15.25 0.30
N ILE A 248 3.88 15.31 0.49
CA ILE A 248 4.84 15.44 -0.60
C ILE A 248 6.09 14.60 -0.35
N ASN A 249 6.75 14.22 -1.45
CA ASN A 249 8.07 13.56 -1.46
C ASN A 249 8.12 12.25 -0.65
N VAL A 250 7.18 11.34 -0.92
CA VAL A 250 7.15 10.02 -0.29
C VAL A 250 7.80 8.98 -1.20
N ARG A 251 8.83 8.30 -0.71
CA ARG A 251 9.57 7.26 -1.43
C ARG A 251 9.37 5.91 -0.75
N ILE A 252 8.78 4.96 -1.47
CA ILE A 252 8.49 3.60 -1.00
C ILE A 252 9.16 2.62 -1.94
N HIS A 253 10.26 1.99 -1.51
CA HIS A 253 11.03 1.15 -2.43
C HIS A 253 11.70 -0.08 -1.84
N HIS A 254 11.90 -1.09 -2.70
CA HIS A 254 12.58 -2.33 -2.33
C HIS A 254 11.90 -3.09 -1.17
N ASN A 255 10.61 -2.88 -0.95
CA ASN A 255 9.84 -3.62 0.04
C ASN A 255 9.26 -4.91 -0.55
N VAL A 256 8.93 -5.84 0.34
CA VAL A 256 8.21 -7.07 0.01
C VAL A 256 6.88 -7.08 0.74
N PHE A 257 5.79 -7.13 -0.03
CA PHE A 257 4.43 -7.33 0.46
C PHE A 257 4.02 -8.77 0.11
N ASP A 258 4.03 -9.66 1.09
CA ASP A 258 3.72 -11.08 0.90
C ASP A 258 2.44 -11.47 1.62
N PHE A 259 1.34 -11.40 0.88
CA PHE A 259 0.01 -11.69 1.41
C PHE A 259 -0.48 -13.10 1.07
N ARG A 260 0.38 -13.99 0.57
CA ARG A 260 -0.02 -15.35 0.14
C ARG A 260 -0.43 -16.27 1.30
N GLN A 261 -0.15 -15.85 2.53
CA GLN A 261 -0.54 -16.53 3.75
C GLN A 261 -1.45 -15.60 4.56
N GLY A 262 -2.20 -16.17 5.50
CA GLY A 262 -3.17 -15.47 6.37
C GLY A 262 -4.29 -14.77 5.60
N TYR A 263 -5.32 -14.31 6.30
CA TYR A 263 -6.53 -13.77 5.66
C TYR A 263 -6.75 -12.30 6.04
N ALA A 264 -7.40 -11.59 5.13
CA ALA A 264 -8.10 -10.37 5.47
C ALA A 264 -9.09 -10.61 6.63
N PRO A 265 -9.27 -9.65 7.55
CA PRO A 265 -10.22 -9.78 8.63
C PRO A 265 -11.65 -9.88 8.09
N PRO A 266 -12.56 -10.62 8.77
CA PRO A 266 -13.93 -10.86 8.31
C PRO A 266 -14.74 -9.57 8.11
N GLU A 267 -14.33 -8.49 8.77
CA GLU A 267 -14.79 -7.13 8.54
C GLU A 267 -14.76 -6.72 7.06
N ARG A 268 -13.82 -7.27 6.25
CA ARG A 268 -13.72 -7.04 4.79
C ARG A 268 -14.84 -7.68 4.00
N THR A 269 -15.83 -8.29 4.65
CA THR A 269 -17.00 -8.87 4.02
C THR A 269 -18.30 -8.28 4.59
N PRO A 270 -18.55 -6.96 4.46
CA PRO A 270 -19.62 -6.25 5.18
C PRO A 270 -21.04 -6.73 4.87
N LYS A 271 -21.22 -7.59 3.85
CA LYS A 271 -22.46 -8.31 3.57
C LYS A 271 -22.85 -9.29 4.70
N PHE A 272 -21.89 -9.79 5.47
CA PHE A 272 -22.07 -10.79 6.52
C PHE A 272 -21.62 -10.26 7.87
N ALA A 273 -22.25 -10.70 8.97
CA ALA A 273 -21.80 -10.38 10.33
C ALA A 273 -20.37 -10.90 10.52
N SER A 274 -19.45 -10.10 11.06
CA SER A 274 -18.01 -10.47 11.10
C SER A 274 -17.72 -11.75 11.89
N ASP A 275 -18.57 -12.09 12.85
CA ASP A 275 -18.50 -13.29 13.67
C ASP A 275 -19.26 -14.49 13.06
N SER A 276 -19.89 -14.31 11.90
CA SER A 276 -20.60 -15.38 11.20
C SER A 276 -19.65 -16.33 10.47
N LYS A 277 -20.11 -17.56 10.24
CA LYS A 277 -19.36 -18.57 9.47
C LYS A 277 -19.18 -18.13 8.01
N GLU A 278 -20.16 -17.41 7.48
CA GLU A 278 -20.18 -16.87 6.13
C GLU A 278 -19.08 -15.82 5.95
N ALA A 279 -18.93 -14.89 6.89
CA ALA A 279 -17.85 -13.90 6.86
C ALA A 279 -16.48 -14.58 6.92
N LEU A 280 -16.28 -15.52 7.84
CA LEU A 280 -15.02 -16.27 7.97
C LEU A 280 -14.66 -17.09 6.73
N ALA A 281 -15.67 -17.61 6.01
CA ALA A 281 -15.48 -18.37 4.78
C ALA A 281 -15.25 -17.48 3.54
N ALA A 282 -15.75 -16.24 3.55
CA ALA A 282 -15.63 -15.29 2.44
C ALA A 282 -14.34 -14.45 2.47
N ARG A 283 -13.47 -14.65 3.47
CA ARG A 283 -12.20 -13.92 3.59
C ARG A 283 -11.27 -14.24 2.42
N THR A 284 -10.49 -13.24 2.02
CA THR A 284 -9.54 -13.30 0.90
C THR A 284 -8.12 -13.10 1.40
N HIS A 285 -7.13 -13.64 0.70
CA HIS A 285 -5.74 -13.26 0.92
C HIS A 285 -5.44 -11.89 0.29
N TYR A 286 -6.20 -11.52 -0.75
CA TYR A 286 -6.01 -10.29 -1.51
C TYR A 286 -6.35 -9.00 -0.73
N ARG A 287 -5.43 -8.01 -0.75
CA ARG A 287 -5.50 -6.76 0.06
C ARG A 287 -4.75 -5.60 -0.58
N ARG A 288 -4.86 -4.41 0.01
CA ARG A 288 -4.01 -3.26 -0.35
C ARG A 288 -2.60 -3.43 0.20
N ALA A 289 -1.62 -3.47 -0.70
CA ALA A 289 -0.22 -3.29 -0.33
C ALA A 289 0.01 -1.84 0.08
N VAL A 290 -0.51 -0.90 -0.71
CA VAL A 290 -0.48 0.52 -0.40
C VAL A 290 -1.75 1.20 -0.86
N THR A 291 -2.18 2.21 -0.11
CA THR A 291 -3.15 3.21 -0.54
C THR A 291 -2.56 4.61 -0.29
N PHE A 292 -2.69 5.48 -1.28
CA PHE A 292 -2.45 6.91 -1.16
C PHE A 292 -3.79 7.60 -1.36
N SER A 293 -4.28 8.36 -0.37
CA SER A 293 -5.68 8.79 -0.43
C SER A 293 -6.01 10.10 0.26
N PHE A 294 -7.08 10.70 -0.26
CA PHE A 294 -7.81 11.82 0.36
C PHE A 294 -9.31 11.62 0.16
N PHE A 295 -9.96 11.02 1.15
CA PHE A 295 -11.36 10.56 1.03
C PHE A 295 -12.40 11.50 1.66
N TYR A 296 -12.02 12.34 2.64
CA TYR A 296 -12.98 13.00 3.52
C TYR A 296 -13.39 14.41 3.07
N GLU A 297 -12.45 15.35 2.98
CA GLU A 297 -12.79 16.75 2.68
C GLU A 297 -12.92 17.02 1.17
N GLY A 298 -12.18 16.26 0.35
CA GLY A 298 -12.09 16.52 -1.10
C GLY A 298 -11.44 17.86 -1.42
N PHE A 299 -11.29 18.19 -2.71
CA PHE A 299 -10.73 19.47 -3.12
C PHE A 299 -11.81 20.56 -3.22
N PRO A 300 -11.55 21.79 -2.76
CA PRO A 300 -12.44 22.93 -3.01
C PRO A 300 -12.74 23.08 -4.50
N ASN A 301 -14.03 23.15 -4.85
CA ASN A 301 -14.52 23.21 -6.24
C ASN A 301 -14.06 22.07 -7.16
N ASN A 302 -13.55 20.96 -6.60
CA ASN A 302 -12.91 19.86 -7.35
C ASN A 302 -11.71 20.32 -8.18
N ILE A 303 -10.95 21.29 -7.68
CA ILE A 303 -9.73 21.76 -8.33
C ILE A 303 -8.55 21.30 -7.49
N TYR A 304 -7.67 20.49 -8.08
CA TYR A 304 -6.44 20.07 -7.43
C TYR A 304 -5.65 21.30 -6.95
N ASN A 305 -5.30 21.32 -5.66
CA ASN A 305 -4.73 22.49 -4.98
C ASN A 305 -3.21 22.41 -4.75
N GLY A 306 -2.52 21.43 -5.33
CA GLY A 306 -1.05 21.33 -5.24
C GLY A 306 -0.53 20.72 -3.94
N THR A 307 -1.36 20.08 -3.13
CA THR A 307 -0.97 19.62 -1.79
C THR A 307 -0.71 18.13 -1.67
N MET A 308 -0.85 17.36 -2.74
CA MET A 308 -0.66 15.89 -2.75
C MET A 308 0.10 15.51 -4.00
N HIS A 309 1.43 15.55 -3.94
CA HIS A 309 2.25 15.26 -5.10
C HIS A 309 3.58 14.57 -4.78
N THR A 310 4.25 14.06 -5.80
CA THR A 310 5.57 13.42 -5.70
C THR A 310 5.56 12.20 -4.78
N ILE A 311 4.95 11.12 -5.26
CA ILE A 311 5.04 9.80 -4.63
C ILE A 311 5.77 8.85 -5.57
N ALA A 312 6.67 8.04 -5.02
CA ALA A 312 7.36 7.00 -5.76
C ALA A 312 7.18 5.65 -5.05
N PHE A 313 6.48 4.72 -5.70
CA PHE A 313 6.38 3.32 -5.30
C PHE A 313 7.18 2.47 -6.29
N THR A 314 8.45 2.21 -5.98
CA THR A 314 9.39 1.66 -6.95
C THR A 314 10.15 0.43 -6.47
N ASP A 315 10.47 -0.48 -7.39
CA ASP A 315 11.32 -1.64 -7.11
C ASP A 315 10.78 -2.55 -5.98
N ASN A 316 9.47 -2.54 -5.73
CA ASN A 316 8.82 -3.39 -4.72
C ASN A 316 8.34 -4.72 -5.31
N THR A 317 8.15 -5.72 -4.45
CA THR A 317 7.49 -6.98 -4.81
C THR A 317 6.18 -7.11 -4.04
N VAL A 318 5.07 -7.36 -4.73
CA VAL A 318 3.73 -7.51 -4.17
C VAL A 318 3.17 -8.87 -4.56
N TYR A 319 2.79 -9.68 -3.58
CA TYR A 319 2.06 -10.92 -3.77
C TYR A 319 0.66 -10.82 -3.15
N GLN A 320 -0.37 -11.19 -3.91
CA GLN A 320 -1.78 -11.08 -3.51
C GLN A 320 -2.16 -9.69 -2.98
N GLY A 321 -1.81 -8.63 -3.70
CA GLY A 321 -2.27 -7.30 -3.34
C GLY A 321 -2.37 -6.29 -4.48
N CYS A 322 -2.96 -5.13 -4.13
CA CYS A 322 -3.17 -3.98 -5.00
C CYS A 322 -2.47 -2.72 -4.50
N ILE A 323 -2.28 -1.80 -5.44
CA ILE A 323 -1.75 -0.44 -5.24
C ILE A 323 -2.84 0.53 -5.63
N ASP A 324 -3.24 1.40 -4.70
CA ASP A 324 -4.25 2.43 -4.94
C ASP A 324 -3.64 3.81 -4.75
N ALA A 325 -3.81 4.72 -5.71
CA ALA A 325 -3.48 6.13 -5.61
C ALA A 325 -4.68 6.96 -6.02
N PHE A 326 -5.24 7.72 -5.07
CA PHE A 326 -6.42 8.55 -5.28
C PHE A 326 -6.11 10.03 -5.07
N ASN A 327 -6.53 10.88 -6.00
CA ASN A 327 -6.43 12.34 -5.89
C ASN A 327 -4.98 12.86 -5.74
N TRP A 328 -4.03 12.28 -6.47
CA TRP A 328 -2.60 12.56 -6.28
C TRP A 328 -1.89 12.94 -7.59
N CYS A 329 -1.01 13.95 -7.59
CA CYS A 329 -0.22 14.32 -8.78
C CYS A 329 1.22 13.78 -8.72
N ASP A 330 1.90 13.65 -9.85
CA ASP A 330 3.31 13.24 -9.89
C ASP A 330 3.53 11.89 -9.17
N VAL A 331 2.74 10.90 -9.57
CA VAL A 331 2.74 9.53 -9.08
C VAL A 331 3.67 8.68 -9.94
N ASP A 332 4.71 8.09 -9.35
CA ASP A 332 5.60 7.13 -10.01
C ASP A 332 5.43 5.74 -9.40
N ILE A 333 4.82 4.82 -10.15
CA ILE A 333 4.71 3.41 -9.80
C ILE A 333 5.52 2.62 -10.82
N SER A 334 6.80 2.37 -10.54
CA SER A 334 7.71 1.80 -11.54
C SER A 334 8.58 0.66 -11.06
N ARG A 335 8.95 -0.25 -11.98
CA ARG A 335 9.84 -1.40 -11.74
C ARG A 335 9.38 -2.37 -10.64
N ASN A 336 8.09 -2.39 -10.32
CA ASN A 336 7.54 -3.32 -9.33
C ASN A 336 7.27 -4.69 -9.95
N THR A 337 7.28 -5.73 -9.13
CA THR A 337 6.77 -7.06 -9.48
C THR A 337 5.48 -7.32 -8.72
N ILE A 338 4.38 -7.58 -9.42
CA ILE A 338 3.06 -7.83 -8.81
C ILE A 338 2.55 -9.20 -9.27
N ILE A 339 2.26 -10.08 -8.32
CA ILE A 339 1.83 -11.47 -8.58
C ILE A 339 0.58 -11.77 -7.78
N ASN A 340 -0.55 -11.84 -8.48
CA ASN A 340 -1.86 -12.13 -7.91
C ASN A 340 -2.44 -13.41 -8.54
N THR A 341 -2.90 -14.31 -7.69
CA THR A 341 -3.61 -15.54 -8.06
C THR A 341 -5.11 -15.36 -7.87
N TYR A 342 -5.90 -16.16 -8.56
CA TYR A 342 -7.35 -16.00 -8.51
C TYR A 342 -7.95 -16.19 -7.12
N GLU A 343 -8.76 -15.22 -6.72
CA GLU A 343 -9.69 -15.27 -5.62
C GLU A 343 -10.98 -14.57 -6.06
N ASN A 344 -12.12 -15.06 -5.56
CA ASN A 344 -13.38 -14.36 -5.74
C ASN A 344 -13.45 -13.20 -4.75
N LEU A 345 -13.51 -11.96 -5.25
CA LEU A 345 -13.61 -10.75 -4.43
C LEU A 345 -15.06 -10.27 -4.28
N GLU A 346 -16.07 -11.05 -4.66
CA GLU A 346 -17.47 -10.69 -4.48
C GLU A 346 -17.79 -10.40 -3.01
N GLY A 347 -18.24 -9.18 -2.73
CA GLY A 347 -18.54 -8.74 -1.37
C GLY A 347 -17.33 -8.34 -0.53
N ALA A 348 -16.11 -8.47 -1.06
CA ALA A 348 -14.90 -7.97 -0.42
C ALA A 348 -14.84 -6.43 -0.49
N ALA A 349 -14.63 -5.77 0.65
CA ALA A 349 -14.50 -4.33 0.76
C ALA A 349 -13.03 -3.91 0.83
N LEU A 350 -12.77 -2.63 0.50
CA LEU A 350 -11.46 -1.99 0.61
C LEU A 350 -10.31 -2.70 -0.15
N ALA A 351 -10.63 -3.55 -1.14
CA ALA A 351 -9.69 -4.13 -2.07
C ALA A 351 -10.14 -3.79 -3.49
N ASN A 352 -9.33 -3.02 -4.22
CA ASN A 352 -9.61 -2.75 -5.62
C ASN A 352 -9.29 -4.01 -6.44
N PRO A 353 -10.21 -4.50 -7.30
CA PRO A 353 -9.93 -5.68 -8.09
C PRO A 353 -8.79 -5.49 -9.11
N ASN A 354 -8.32 -4.25 -9.31
CA ASN A 354 -7.16 -3.98 -10.16
C ASN A 354 -5.84 -4.11 -9.41
N ALA A 355 -4.77 -4.51 -10.10
CA ALA A 355 -3.43 -4.55 -9.48
C ALA A 355 -2.86 -3.16 -9.19
N ILE A 356 -3.05 -2.19 -10.10
CA ILE A 356 -2.70 -0.78 -9.91
C ILE A 356 -3.91 0.08 -10.27
N THR A 357 -4.26 1.02 -9.40
CA THR A 357 -5.25 2.06 -9.67
C THR A 357 -4.67 3.44 -9.39
N VAL A 358 -4.73 4.32 -10.39
CA VAL A 358 -4.43 5.75 -10.24
C VAL A 358 -5.65 6.54 -10.71
N SER A 359 -6.37 7.18 -9.80
CA SER A 359 -7.72 7.70 -10.09
C SER A 359 -8.04 8.92 -9.24
N GLN A 360 -9.09 9.65 -9.58
CA GLN A 360 -9.78 10.46 -8.57
C GLN A 360 -10.43 9.55 -7.51
N ALA A 361 -10.58 10.03 -6.27
CA ALA A 361 -11.33 9.27 -5.25
C ALA A 361 -12.82 9.25 -5.62
N ALA A 362 -13.41 8.06 -5.72
CA ALA A 362 -14.86 7.93 -5.81
C ALA A 362 -15.46 8.29 -4.46
N ASN A 363 -15.97 9.52 -4.30
CA ASN A 363 -16.79 9.83 -3.15
C ASN A 363 -18.20 9.27 -3.41
N ASN A 364 -18.64 8.37 -2.54
CA ASN A 364 -19.90 7.63 -2.66
C ASN A 364 -21.11 8.50 -2.29
N LYS A 365 -20.87 9.75 -1.85
CA LYS A 365 -21.86 10.63 -1.22
C LYS A 365 -22.29 11.81 -2.08
N SER A 366 -21.68 12.06 -3.22
CA SER A 366 -22.14 13.12 -4.11
C SER A 366 -21.94 12.82 -5.58
N LYS A 367 -22.85 13.39 -6.35
CA LYS A 367 -22.73 13.78 -7.75
C LYS A 367 -21.59 14.81 -7.91
N THR A 368 -20.40 14.50 -7.39
CA THR A 368 -19.28 15.43 -7.32
C THR A 368 -18.78 15.65 -8.75
N PRO A 369 -18.62 16.92 -9.17
CA PRO A 369 -17.88 17.22 -10.39
C PRO A 369 -16.50 16.55 -10.38
N TRP A 370 -15.98 16.22 -11.57
CA TRP A 370 -14.66 15.61 -11.71
C TRP A 370 -13.57 16.51 -11.12
N VAL A 371 -12.55 15.90 -10.52
CA VAL A 371 -11.36 16.66 -10.11
C VAL A 371 -10.59 17.10 -11.35
N VAL A 372 -10.33 18.40 -11.46
CA VAL A 372 -9.56 19.03 -12.53
C VAL A 372 -8.11 19.27 -12.06
N GLY A 373 -7.14 19.12 -12.96
CA GLY A 373 -5.73 19.39 -12.69
C GLY A 373 -4.91 18.22 -12.15
N LEU A 374 -5.46 16.99 -12.17
CA LEU A 374 -4.71 15.77 -11.86
C LEU A 374 -3.79 15.41 -13.04
N ARG A 375 -2.50 15.21 -12.76
CA ARG A 375 -1.45 15.01 -13.77
C ARG A 375 -0.26 14.21 -13.25
N GLY A 376 0.62 13.80 -14.15
CA GLY A 376 1.91 13.19 -13.82
C GLY A 376 1.79 11.75 -13.30
N ALA A 377 0.96 10.91 -13.91
CA ALA A 377 0.87 9.50 -13.55
C ALA A 377 1.83 8.65 -14.39
N THR A 378 2.96 8.28 -13.81
CA THR A 378 3.97 7.39 -14.41
C THR A 378 3.80 5.97 -13.88
N ILE A 379 3.56 5.01 -14.78
CA ILE A 379 3.45 3.58 -14.45
C ILE A 379 4.34 2.79 -15.41
N ARG A 380 5.64 2.64 -15.08
CA ARG A 380 6.63 2.09 -16.01
C ARG A 380 7.37 0.85 -15.53
N ASP A 381 7.75 0.00 -16.47
CA ASP A 381 8.66 -1.14 -16.26
C ASP A 381 8.18 -2.16 -15.20
N ASN A 382 6.89 -2.15 -14.87
CA ASN A 382 6.30 -3.10 -13.93
C ASN A 382 6.12 -4.48 -14.58
N ARG A 383 6.28 -5.54 -13.78
CA ARG A 383 6.00 -6.93 -14.16
C ARG A 383 4.78 -7.41 -13.41
N ILE A 384 3.65 -7.53 -14.10
CA ILE A 384 2.35 -7.82 -13.48
C ILE A 384 1.82 -9.16 -13.98
N SER A 385 1.57 -10.10 -13.09
CA SER A 385 0.77 -11.30 -13.35
C SER A 385 -0.45 -11.25 -12.44
N HIS A 386 -1.65 -11.07 -13.00
CA HIS A 386 -2.81 -10.71 -12.19
C HIS A 386 -4.07 -11.50 -12.55
N ASP A 387 -4.30 -12.63 -11.87
CA ASP A 387 -5.47 -13.48 -12.14
C ASP A 387 -6.70 -13.15 -11.27
N ILE A 388 -6.92 -11.87 -10.92
CA ILE A 388 -8.13 -11.38 -10.21
C ILE A 388 -9.12 -10.79 -11.21
N ASP A 389 -10.42 -10.78 -10.89
CA ASP A 389 -11.51 -10.26 -11.74
C ASP A 389 -11.52 -8.72 -11.90
N GLY A 390 -10.38 -8.12 -12.24
CA GLY A 390 -10.19 -6.70 -12.56
C GLY A 390 -9.17 -6.48 -13.69
N PHE A 391 -8.79 -5.23 -13.90
CA PHE A 391 -7.75 -4.83 -14.86
C PHE A 391 -6.37 -4.94 -14.22
N ALA A 392 -5.30 -5.15 -14.99
CA ALA A 392 -3.97 -5.05 -14.36
C ALA A 392 -3.65 -3.59 -13.97
N ILE A 393 -3.99 -2.63 -14.83
CA ILE A 393 -3.80 -1.20 -14.54
C ILE A 393 -5.10 -0.46 -14.88
N LEU A 394 -5.55 0.40 -13.96
CA LEU A 394 -6.59 1.40 -14.19
C LEU A 394 -6.01 2.81 -13.98
N VAL A 395 -6.17 3.69 -14.96
CA VAL A 395 -5.94 5.13 -14.81
C VAL A 395 -7.20 5.91 -15.18
N ASP A 396 -7.63 6.84 -14.33
CA ASP A 396 -8.86 7.63 -14.56
C ASP A 396 -8.65 9.12 -14.26
N ARG A 397 -8.98 9.98 -15.23
CA ARG A 397 -8.96 11.46 -15.13
C ARG A 397 -7.60 12.09 -14.88
N TYR A 398 -6.60 11.68 -15.65
CA TYR A 398 -5.27 12.30 -15.61
C TYR A 398 -4.92 12.97 -16.93
N GLU A 399 -4.50 14.24 -16.84
CA GLU A 399 -4.11 15.11 -17.96
C GLU A 399 -2.79 14.67 -18.60
N ASP A 400 -1.94 13.98 -17.85
CA ASP A 400 -0.65 13.48 -18.32
C ASP A 400 -0.34 12.13 -17.69
N ILE A 401 -0.29 11.08 -18.51
CA ILE A 401 0.06 9.73 -18.13
C ILE A 401 1.25 9.23 -18.97
N ASP A 402 2.12 8.44 -18.35
CA ASP A 402 3.14 7.63 -19.04
C ASP A 402 3.08 6.19 -18.53
N VAL A 403 2.43 5.31 -19.29
CA VAL A 403 2.27 3.89 -18.94
C VAL A 403 3.06 3.04 -19.93
N GLY A 404 4.10 2.34 -19.49
CA GLY A 404 4.96 1.67 -20.46
C GLY A 404 6.08 0.77 -19.97
N GLY A 405 6.87 0.23 -20.90
CA GLY A 405 8.15 -0.47 -20.68
C GLY A 405 8.10 -1.83 -19.97
N GLY A 406 6.94 -2.20 -19.39
CA GLY A 406 6.74 -3.40 -18.59
C GLY A 406 6.13 -4.60 -19.33
N ALA A 407 5.70 -5.58 -18.53
CA ALA A 407 4.97 -6.76 -19.01
C ALA A 407 3.75 -7.06 -18.12
N ILE A 408 2.61 -7.34 -18.76
CA ILE A 408 1.36 -7.72 -18.10
C ILE A 408 0.97 -9.12 -18.57
N LYS A 409 0.59 -10.01 -17.65
CA LYS A 409 0.13 -11.36 -17.96
C LYS A 409 -1.11 -11.73 -17.16
N ASN A 410 -1.96 -12.56 -17.75
CA ASN A 410 -3.03 -13.28 -17.06
C ASN A 410 -4.13 -12.40 -16.44
N ALA A 411 -4.19 -11.10 -16.76
CA ALA A 411 -5.28 -10.22 -16.35
C ALA A 411 -6.63 -10.85 -16.73
N ARG A 412 -7.54 -11.07 -15.77
CA ARG A 412 -8.84 -11.67 -16.09
C ARG A 412 -9.71 -10.74 -16.90
N SER A 413 -9.55 -9.44 -16.74
CA SER A 413 -10.16 -8.45 -17.63
C SER A 413 -9.08 -7.91 -18.58
N ALA A 414 -9.24 -6.67 -19.06
CA ALA A 414 -8.22 -6.06 -19.90
C ALA A 414 -6.89 -5.85 -19.17
N GLY A 415 -5.79 -5.77 -19.93
CA GLY A 415 -4.48 -5.46 -19.36
C GLY A 415 -4.47 -4.06 -18.75
N ILE A 416 -4.77 -3.06 -19.57
CA ILE A 416 -4.82 -1.65 -19.17
C ILE A 416 -6.20 -1.10 -19.48
N ARG A 417 -6.77 -0.38 -18.52
CA ARG A 417 -7.94 0.46 -18.68
C ARG A 417 -7.57 1.90 -18.42
N ILE A 418 -7.90 2.79 -19.35
CA ILE A 418 -7.82 4.23 -19.14
C ILE A 418 -9.16 4.90 -19.41
N ASN A 419 -9.47 5.91 -18.61
CA ASN A 419 -10.73 6.64 -18.66
C ASN A 419 -10.45 8.14 -18.67
N ALA A 420 -10.81 8.81 -19.77
CA ALA A 420 -10.65 10.26 -19.95
C ALA A 420 -9.29 10.75 -19.44
N CYS A 421 -8.24 10.23 -20.07
CA CYS A 421 -6.85 10.61 -19.85
C CYS A 421 -6.24 11.19 -21.13
N ALA A 422 -5.11 11.88 -20.99
CA ALA A 422 -4.19 12.21 -22.08
C ALA A 422 -2.77 11.71 -21.74
N GLY A 423 -1.89 11.64 -22.74
CA GLY A 423 -0.50 11.18 -22.57
C GLY A 423 -0.11 9.97 -23.43
N LEU A 424 0.70 9.07 -22.87
CA LEU A 424 1.39 8.00 -23.58
C LEU A 424 1.17 6.62 -22.95
N ILE A 425 0.84 5.64 -23.80
CA ILE A 425 0.95 4.21 -23.51
C ILE A 425 1.98 3.63 -24.48
N SER A 426 3.09 3.06 -24.00
CA SER A 426 4.16 2.61 -24.90
C SER A 426 5.02 1.44 -24.45
N ASP A 427 5.60 0.73 -25.42
CA ASP A 427 6.66 -0.26 -25.20
C ASP A 427 6.25 -1.38 -24.20
N LEU A 428 5.06 -1.95 -24.39
CA LEU A 428 4.48 -2.96 -23.48
C LEU A 428 4.31 -4.31 -24.15
N THR A 429 4.52 -5.38 -23.38
CA THR A 429 4.02 -6.71 -23.74
C THR A 429 2.86 -7.11 -22.84
N ILE A 430 1.70 -7.39 -23.44
CA ILE A 430 0.48 -7.79 -22.72
C ILE A 430 0.06 -9.17 -23.22
N ALA A 431 0.07 -10.16 -22.33
CA ALA A 431 -0.17 -11.54 -22.69
C ALA A 431 -1.33 -12.17 -21.91
N ASN A 432 -2.10 -13.02 -22.58
CA ASN A 432 -3.09 -13.88 -21.95
C ASN A 432 -4.11 -13.10 -21.08
N THR A 433 -4.63 -11.98 -21.57
CA THR A 433 -5.68 -11.22 -20.87
C THR A 433 -7.09 -11.58 -21.35
N GLY A 434 -8.11 -11.21 -20.60
CA GLY A 434 -9.51 -11.27 -21.04
C GLY A 434 -10.37 -12.32 -20.36
N ARG A 435 -11.69 -12.09 -20.45
CA ARG A 435 -12.76 -12.88 -19.83
C ARG A 435 -13.25 -13.98 -20.75
N ALA A 436 -14.06 -14.89 -20.19
CA ALA A 436 -14.72 -15.92 -20.97
C ALA A 436 -15.75 -15.27 -21.90
N GLU A 437 -15.59 -15.42 -23.22
CA GLU A 437 -16.42 -14.71 -24.20
C GLU A 437 -17.86 -15.23 -24.27
N ILE A 438 -18.12 -16.49 -23.89
CA ILE A 438 -19.46 -17.11 -23.93
C ILE A 438 -20.48 -16.40 -23.05
N ASP A 439 -20.02 -15.61 -22.08
CA ASP A 439 -20.85 -14.97 -21.06
C ASP A 439 -21.12 -13.47 -21.35
N LEU A 440 -20.65 -12.91 -22.47
CA LEU A 440 -20.66 -11.46 -22.70
C LEU A 440 -21.16 -11.04 -24.10
N PRO A 441 -21.98 -9.96 -24.20
CA PRO A 441 -22.25 -9.30 -25.48
C PRO A 441 -20.96 -8.83 -26.18
N PRO A 442 -20.90 -8.75 -27.52
CA PRO A 442 -19.67 -8.44 -28.25
C PRO A 442 -18.94 -7.16 -27.82
N ASP A 443 -19.67 -6.08 -27.52
CA ASP A 443 -19.06 -4.83 -27.06
C ASP A 443 -18.49 -4.97 -25.64
N ARG A 444 -19.20 -5.65 -24.74
CA ARG A 444 -18.69 -5.98 -23.40
C ARG A 444 -17.49 -6.93 -23.45
N ALA A 445 -17.47 -7.86 -24.39
CA ALA A 445 -16.32 -8.73 -24.64
C ALA A 445 -15.11 -7.89 -25.09
N GLY A 446 -15.30 -6.92 -25.98
CA GLY A 446 -14.22 -5.98 -26.36
C GLY A 446 -13.68 -5.18 -25.18
N GLU A 447 -14.56 -4.65 -24.33
CA GLU A 447 -14.18 -3.87 -23.14
C GLU A 447 -13.40 -4.66 -22.09
N LEU A 448 -13.69 -5.96 -21.95
CA LEU A 448 -13.14 -6.79 -20.88
C LEU A 448 -12.06 -7.75 -21.37
N SER A 449 -11.87 -7.90 -22.69
CA SER A 449 -10.93 -8.83 -23.30
C SER A 449 -9.96 -8.16 -24.27
N SER A 450 -9.44 -6.98 -23.94
CA SER A 450 -8.43 -6.29 -24.77
C SER A 450 -7.11 -6.10 -24.02
N ALA A 451 -6.02 -5.84 -24.75
CA ALA A 451 -4.75 -5.49 -24.11
C ALA A 451 -4.82 -4.09 -23.50
N VAL A 452 -5.33 -3.12 -24.26
CA VAL A 452 -5.58 -1.74 -23.82
C VAL A 452 -7.04 -1.36 -24.13
N VAL A 453 -7.69 -0.70 -23.18
CA VAL A 453 -9.07 -0.23 -23.29
C VAL A 453 -9.11 1.24 -22.94
N VAL A 454 -9.72 2.04 -23.82
CA VAL A 454 -9.81 3.50 -23.67
C VAL A 454 -11.26 3.94 -23.70
N PHE A 455 -11.67 4.73 -22.70
CA PHE A 455 -12.98 5.34 -22.64
C PHE A 455 -12.88 6.84 -22.41
N GLY A 456 -13.21 7.59 -23.45
CA GLY A 456 -12.94 9.01 -23.49
C GLY A 456 -11.44 9.31 -23.49
N ASP A 457 -11.13 10.50 -23.90
CA ASP A 457 -9.80 11.07 -23.95
C ASP A 457 -9.89 12.54 -23.55
N LEU A 458 -8.85 13.05 -22.89
CA LEU A 458 -8.75 14.48 -22.66
C LEU A 458 -8.29 15.14 -23.96
N GLY A 459 -8.77 16.36 -24.23
CA GLY A 459 -8.53 17.10 -25.47
C GLY A 459 -7.06 17.44 -25.76
N ASP A 460 -6.12 17.04 -24.90
CA ASP A 460 -4.67 17.16 -25.11
C ASP A 460 -4.09 15.96 -25.88
N GLY A 461 -4.92 14.92 -26.11
CA GLY A 461 -4.61 13.78 -26.96
C GLY A 461 -3.91 12.62 -26.25
N LEU A 462 -4.20 11.41 -26.72
CA LEU A 462 -3.62 10.17 -26.23
C LEU A 462 -2.85 9.46 -27.35
N THR A 463 -1.67 8.92 -27.03
CA THR A 463 -0.89 8.08 -27.95
C THR A 463 -0.69 6.70 -27.36
N ILE A 464 -1.09 5.67 -28.10
CA ILE A 464 -0.81 4.26 -27.79
C ILE A 464 0.14 3.76 -28.85
N ARG A 465 1.35 3.33 -28.47
CA ARG A 465 2.31 2.84 -29.45
C ARG A 465 3.11 1.64 -29.02
N LYS A 466 3.55 0.81 -29.96
CA LYS A 466 4.45 -0.32 -29.70
C LYS A 466 3.93 -1.28 -28.61
N VAL A 467 2.61 -1.50 -28.58
CA VAL A 467 2.01 -2.51 -27.71
C VAL A 467 2.05 -3.86 -28.43
N ASN A 468 2.67 -4.85 -27.81
CA ASN A 468 2.68 -6.23 -28.27
C ASN A 468 1.69 -7.07 -27.46
N ALA A 469 0.57 -7.43 -28.10
CA ALA A 469 -0.53 -8.15 -27.47
C ALA A 469 -0.56 -9.61 -27.96
N VAL A 470 -0.47 -10.57 -27.04
CA VAL A 470 -0.29 -11.99 -27.38
C VAL A 470 -1.27 -12.87 -26.60
N ASP A 471 -1.99 -13.76 -27.27
CA ASP A 471 -2.62 -14.90 -26.61
C ASP A 471 -1.90 -16.21 -26.93
N THR A 472 -1.51 -16.93 -25.89
CA THR A 472 -0.88 -18.25 -26.00
C THR A 472 -1.81 -19.38 -25.56
N ARG A 473 -3.02 -19.07 -25.11
CA ARG A 473 -3.97 -20.02 -24.53
C ARG A 473 -4.91 -20.56 -25.60
N ASP A 474 -4.42 -21.47 -26.42
CA ASP A 474 -5.26 -22.12 -27.42
C ASP A 474 -6.40 -22.92 -26.76
N GLY A 475 -7.59 -22.89 -27.36
CA GLY A 475 -8.81 -23.53 -26.84
C GLY A 475 -9.33 -23.03 -25.48
N ALA A 476 -8.67 -22.06 -24.83
CA ALA A 476 -9.11 -21.55 -23.53
C ALA A 476 -10.42 -20.75 -23.65
N ARG A 477 -11.29 -20.87 -22.63
CA ARG A 477 -12.53 -20.07 -22.55
C ARG A 477 -12.26 -18.57 -22.51
N ARG A 478 -11.18 -18.18 -21.82
CA ARG A 478 -10.73 -16.79 -21.64
C ARG A 478 -9.71 -16.44 -22.70
N ARG A 479 -9.96 -15.38 -23.48
CA ARG A 479 -9.15 -15.04 -24.65
C ARG A 479 -9.05 -13.54 -24.85
N LEU A 480 -7.92 -13.12 -25.43
CA LEU A 480 -7.65 -11.77 -25.88
C LEU A 480 -8.32 -11.53 -27.25
N ARG A 481 -9.06 -10.43 -27.34
CA ARG A 481 -9.89 -10.06 -28.50
C ARG A 481 -9.26 -8.97 -29.34
N HIS A 482 -8.79 -7.89 -28.73
CA HIS A 482 -8.19 -6.76 -29.42
C HIS A 482 -6.86 -6.36 -28.78
N ILE A 483 -5.97 -5.73 -29.56
CA ILE A 483 -4.86 -4.97 -28.98
C ILE A 483 -5.44 -3.74 -28.28
N VAL A 484 -6.26 -2.97 -28.98
CA VAL A 484 -6.87 -1.75 -28.47
C VAL A 484 -8.38 -1.77 -28.70
N TYR A 485 -9.14 -1.55 -27.64
CA TYR A 485 -10.54 -1.13 -27.72
C TYR A 485 -10.61 0.36 -27.40
N ALA A 486 -11.05 1.17 -28.36
CA ALA A 486 -11.09 2.62 -28.26
C ALA A 486 -12.53 3.12 -28.39
N ASN A 487 -13.07 3.65 -27.29
CA ASN A 487 -14.31 4.41 -27.26
C ASN A 487 -13.98 5.86 -26.92
N VAL A 488 -13.46 6.59 -27.90
CA VAL A 488 -12.92 7.95 -27.77
C VAL A 488 -13.60 8.89 -28.75
N SER A 489 -13.59 10.18 -28.49
CA SER A 489 -14.21 11.17 -29.38
C SER A 489 -13.50 12.54 -29.36
N GLY A 490 -12.36 12.63 -28.67
CA GLY A 490 -11.60 13.85 -28.48
C GLY A 490 -10.93 14.36 -29.76
N THR A 491 -10.56 15.64 -29.69
CA THR A 491 -9.72 16.33 -30.68
C THR A 491 -8.54 16.92 -29.92
N PRO A 492 -7.27 16.62 -30.29
CA PRO A 492 -6.87 15.82 -31.43
C PRO A 492 -7.19 14.32 -31.23
N PRO A 493 -7.36 13.58 -32.34
CA PRO A 493 -7.72 12.16 -32.28
C PRO A 493 -6.65 11.33 -31.58
N THR A 494 -7.08 10.35 -30.78
CA THR A 494 -6.20 9.35 -30.20
C THR A 494 -5.38 8.64 -31.29
N ARG A 495 -4.05 8.57 -31.12
CA ARG A 495 -3.12 7.91 -32.04
C ARG A 495 -2.82 6.49 -31.59
N ILE A 496 -2.88 5.53 -32.50
CA ILE A 496 -2.55 4.12 -32.26
C ILE A 496 -1.51 3.71 -33.30
N GLU A 497 -0.29 3.41 -32.87
CA GLU A 497 0.88 3.33 -33.75
C GLU A 497 1.74 2.09 -33.45
N ASP A 498 2.21 1.39 -34.47
CA ASP A 498 3.18 0.27 -34.33
C ASP A 498 2.76 -0.85 -33.36
N CYS A 499 1.46 -1.04 -33.17
CA CYS A 499 0.91 -2.07 -32.29
C CYS A 499 0.79 -3.41 -33.02
N ARG A 500 1.17 -4.50 -32.32
CA ARG A 500 1.19 -5.85 -32.88
C ARG A 500 0.34 -6.81 -32.06
N GLY A 501 -0.44 -7.64 -32.74
CA GLY A 501 -1.32 -8.63 -32.15
C GLY A 501 -0.99 -10.04 -32.64
N THR A 502 -1.05 -11.03 -31.75
CA THR A 502 -0.94 -12.44 -32.09
C THR A 502 -2.08 -13.22 -31.44
N ASN A 503 -2.79 -14.05 -32.22
CA ASN A 503 -3.89 -14.93 -31.75
C ASN A 503 -5.12 -14.20 -31.18
N LEU A 504 -5.41 -13.05 -31.74
CA LEU A 504 -6.59 -12.24 -31.40
C LEU A 504 -7.88 -12.88 -31.92
N LEU A 505 -8.97 -12.76 -31.16
CA LEU A 505 -10.30 -13.18 -31.62
C LEU A 505 -11.02 -12.14 -32.48
N GLY A 506 -10.65 -10.87 -32.37
CA GLY A 506 -11.23 -9.77 -33.13
C GLY A 506 -10.21 -9.02 -33.97
N ALA A 507 -10.64 -7.92 -34.58
CA ALA A 507 -9.75 -6.99 -35.25
C ALA A 507 -8.68 -6.45 -34.29
N PRO A 508 -7.47 -6.09 -34.76
CA PRO A 508 -6.42 -5.53 -33.89
C PRO A 508 -6.87 -4.32 -33.08
N VAL A 509 -7.64 -3.43 -33.72
CA VAL A 509 -8.20 -2.23 -33.11
C VAL A 509 -9.71 -2.23 -33.31
N ARG A 510 -10.45 -2.04 -32.22
CA ARG A 510 -11.90 -1.76 -32.23
C ARG A 510 -12.10 -0.29 -31.92
N ASP A 511 -12.28 0.52 -32.95
CA ASP A 511 -12.63 1.94 -32.83
C ASP A 511 -14.15 2.11 -32.92
N VAL A 512 -14.76 2.47 -31.80
CA VAL A 512 -16.23 2.56 -31.67
C VAL A 512 -16.77 3.78 -32.42
N ASN A 513 -16.09 4.93 -32.32
CA ASN A 513 -16.58 6.21 -32.85
C ASN A 513 -15.90 6.63 -34.16
N ARG A 514 -14.93 5.84 -34.64
CA ARG A 514 -14.15 6.10 -35.88
C ARG A 514 -13.37 7.41 -35.82
N THR A 515 -12.82 7.71 -34.65
CA THR A 515 -12.12 8.97 -34.35
C THR A 515 -10.62 8.75 -34.12
N THR A 516 -10.10 7.53 -34.21
CA THR A 516 -8.67 7.26 -33.99
C THR A 516 -7.83 7.44 -35.26
N ARG A 517 -6.55 7.79 -35.08
CA ARG A 517 -5.53 7.73 -36.15
C ARG A 517 -4.69 6.48 -35.96
N GLN A 518 -4.67 5.60 -36.98
CA GLN A 518 -4.02 4.30 -36.91
C GLN A 518 -2.87 4.19 -37.92
N SER A 519 -1.70 3.73 -37.48
CA SER A 519 -0.54 3.46 -38.34
C SER A 519 0.26 2.25 -37.83
N GLY A 520 0.88 1.49 -38.72
CA GLY A 520 1.76 0.36 -38.32
C GLY A 520 1.08 -0.77 -37.54
N ILE A 521 -0.25 -0.93 -37.66
CA ILE A 521 -1.02 -1.97 -36.96
C ILE A 521 -0.86 -3.31 -37.68
N ALA A 522 -0.44 -4.34 -36.95
CA ALA A 522 -0.30 -5.70 -37.49
C ALA A 522 -0.99 -6.74 -36.62
N ALA A 523 -1.61 -7.74 -37.25
CA ALA A 523 -2.07 -8.97 -36.60
C ALA A 523 -1.52 -10.20 -37.32
N ASN A 524 -1.03 -11.15 -36.53
CA ASN A 524 -0.55 -12.44 -37.00
C ASN A 524 -1.44 -13.56 -36.44
N ALA A 525 -1.82 -14.51 -37.30
CA ALA A 525 -2.34 -15.82 -36.86
C ALA A 525 -1.16 -16.68 -36.35
N ALA A 526 -1.39 -17.52 -35.34
CA ALA A 526 -0.32 -18.23 -34.60
C ALA A 526 0.74 -18.88 -35.49
N VAL A 527 2.00 -18.78 -35.05
CA VAL A 527 2.96 -19.88 -35.16
C VAL A 527 2.74 -20.77 -33.93
N ALA A 528 2.60 -22.08 -34.14
CA ALA A 528 2.44 -23.06 -33.07
C ALA A 528 3.60 -22.97 -32.05
N SER A 529 3.24 -22.97 -30.76
CA SER A 529 4.06 -23.27 -29.57
C SER A 529 5.51 -22.73 -29.56
N ALA A 530 5.72 -21.57 -28.94
CA ALA A 530 6.99 -21.26 -28.28
C ALA A 530 6.78 -21.39 -26.75
N SER A 531 6.95 -22.62 -26.26
CA SER A 531 6.88 -22.97 -24.84
C SER A 531 8.05 -22.34 -24.05
N GLU A 532 7.68 -21.75 -22.91
CA GLU A 532 8.39 -21.75 -21.61
C GLU A 532 9.81 -21.14 -21.44
N SER A 533 10.56 -20.80 -22.49
CA SER A 533 12.00 -20.49 -22.33
C SER A 533 12.36 -19.18 -21.58
N TRP A 534 11.43 -18.23 -21.43
CA TRP A 534 11.69 -16.97 -20.72
C TRP A 534 11.39 -17.06 -19.21
N TRP A 535 10.41 -17.86 -18.79
CA TRP A 535 10.04 -18.00 -17.37
C TRP A 535 11.01 -18.90 -16.60
N GLU A 536 11.68 -19.85 -17.26
CA GLU A 536 12.78 -20.60 -16.64
C GLU A 536 13.96 -19.70 -16.26
N ARG A 537 14.22 -18.66 -17.06
CA ARG A 537 15.23 -17.63 -16.72
C ARG A 537 14.80 -16.78 -15.50
N ILE A 538 13.50 -16.67 -15.23
CA ILE A 538 12.95 -15.92 -14.10
C ILE A 538 13.00 -16.73 -12.80
N ARG A 539 12.69 -18.04 -12.85
CA ARG A 539 12.90 -18.92 -11.68
C ARG A 539 14.36 -18.91 -11.21
N ALA A 540 15.30 -18.85 -12.14
CA ALA A 540 16.74 -18.80 -11.83
C ALA A 540 17.19 -17.51 -11.14
N VAL A 541 16.44 -16.40 -11.29
CA VAL A 541 16.75 -15.11 -10.65
C VAL A 541 16.03 -14.96 -9.30
N LEU A 542 14.86 -15.59 -9.12
CA LEU A 542 14.03 -15.43 -7.91
C LEU A 542 14.29 -16.48 -6.81
N CYS A 543 15.14 -17.48 -7.04
CA CYS A 543 15.42 -18.54 -6.06
C CYS A 543 16.93 -18.88 -6.00
N PRO A 544 17.74 -18.17 -5.18
CA PRO A 544 19.16 -18.48 -5.02
C PRO A 544 19.43 -19.92 -4.52
N LYS A 545 18.44 -20.57 -3.88
CA LYS A 545 18.54 -21.94 -3.33
C LYS A 545 18.37 -23.07 -4.36
N ALA A 546 17.97 -22.79 -5.61
CA ALA A 546 17.83 -23.83 -6.63
C ALA A 546 19.14 -24.17 -7.39
N ARG A 547 20.25 -23.45 -7.13
CA ARG A 547 21.55 -23.72 -7.76
C ARG A 547 22.27 -24.98 -7.22
N ALA A 548 21.84 -25.55 -6.11
CA ALA A 548 22.49 -26.71 -5.51
C ALA A 548 21.97 -28.06 -6.03
N SER A 549 20.82 -28.13 -6.70
CA SER A 549 20.22 -29.40 -7.15
C SER A 549 20.32 -29.66 -8.67
N LEU A 550 21.06 -28.83 -9.40
CA LEU A 550 21.30 -28.99 -10.86
C LEU A 550 22.77 -29.30 -11.18
N ARG A 551 23.54 -29.73 -10.17
CA ARG A 551 24.83 -30.40 -10.31
C ARG A 551 24.80 -31.68 -9.47
N GLY A 552 24.03 -32.63 -9.94
CA GLY A 552 23.98 -34.03 -9.49
C GLY A 552 23.77 -34.89 -10.70
#